data_AF-A0A6C0DEK8-F1
#
_entry.id   AF-A0A6C0DEK8-F1
#
_cell.length_a   1.000
_cell.length_b   1.000
_cell.length_c   1.000
_cell.angle_alpha   90.00
_cell.angle_beta   90.00
_cell.angle_gamma   90.00
#
_symmetry.space_group_name_H-M   'P 1'
#
loop_
_entity.id
_entity.type
_entity.pdbx_description
1 polymer ?
#
loop_
_entity_poly.entity_id
_entity_poly.type
_entity_poly.pdbx_seq_one_letter_code
_entity_poly.pdbx_strand_id
1 'polypeptide(L)'
;MFLIIFITLFVLSNGAYLNKLSQHRIKYIIQHPATTPEMREKINYVLFDSYKEWATSKAIHFKRFHKQKCNHIKNDEMASYALFGLYQGIERYNGNDTFITYVESYIKNELQKGMSKLIPINALPKTIFKKKKTTEENNKLYNIYLKPTYIGFDNYLMENTIYNSIYSHKNKWLNDEHELLFKIRIWKKIRELPPFQMRIMYYKYSNDFEMLRSNIVIAEIMDCSIETVRIHLLDIKTKLLPVVHTKIVEYS
;
A
#
# COMPACT_ATOMS: atom_id res chain seq x y z
N MET A 1 -46.10 6.27 37.46
CA MET A 1 -46.64 6.39 36.09
C MET A 1 -46.07 7.57 35.29
N PHE A 2 -45.41 8.56 35.91
CA PHE A 2 -44.77 9.69 35.20
C PHE A 2 -43.37 9.40 34.62
N LEU A 3 -42.72 8.31 35.05
CA LEU A 3 -41.37 7.93 34.62
C LEU A 3 -41.32 7.30 33.21
N ILE A 4 -42.43 6.71 32.75
CA ILE A 4 -42.51 6.04 31.44
C ILE A 4 -42.74 7.07 30.31
N ILE A 5 -43.45 8.17 30.60
CA ILE A 5 -43.76 9.24 29.64
C ILE A 5 -42.50 10.07 29.27
N PHE A 6 -41.51 10.13 30.17
CA PHE A 6 -40.26 10.86 29.92
C PHE A 6 -39.31 10.12 28.94
N ILE A 7 -39.44 8.79 28.85
CA ILE A 7 -38.61 7.96 27.97
C ILE A 7 -39.18 7.97 26.54
N THR A 8 -40.50 8.03 26.37
CA THR A 8 -41.14 8.05 25.05
C THR A 8 -41.01 9.39 24.31
N LEU A 9 -40.77 10.50 25.02
CA LEU A 9 -40.51 11.82 24.40
C LEU A 9 -39.08 11.98 23.86
N PHE A 10 -38.16 11.08 24.20
CA PHE A 10 -36.79 11.10 23.65
C PHE A 10 -36.67 10.37 22.31
N VAL A 11 -37.66 9.56 21.95
CA VAL A 11 -37.63 8.69 20.75
C VAL A 11 -38.03 9.44 19.46
N LEU A 12 -38.57 10.66 19.57
CA LEU A 12 -39.10 11.41 18.42
C LEU A 12 -38.18 12.49 17.84
N SER A 13 -36.94 12.64 18.32
CA SER A 13 -35.96 13.57 17.73
C SER A 13 -34.90 12.83 16.91
N ASN A 14 -35.33 12.07 15.90
CA ASN A 14 -34.44 11.64 14.83
C ASN A 14 -33.96 12.89 14.06
N GLY A 15 -32.77 13.39 14.42
CA GLY A 15 -32.06 14.42 13.67
C GLY A 15 -31.68 15.69 14.44
N ALA A 16 -31.99 15.81 15.73
CA ALA A 16 -31.67 17.02 16.49
C ALA A 16 -30.66 16.75 17.61
N TYR A 17 -29.55 17.49 17.56
CA TYR A 17 -28.56 17.59 18.64
C TYR A 17 -29.22 17.75 20.01
N LEU A 18 -28.57 17.27 21.07
CA LEU A 18 -29.02 17.50 22.44
C LEU A 18 -29.28 18.99 22.68
N ASN A 19 -30.42 19.31 23.31
CA ASN A 19 -30.75 20.67 23.75
C ASN A 19 -29.63 21.23 24.65
N LYS A 20 -29.34 22.54 24.59
CA LYS A 20 -28.35 23.22 25.42
C LYS A 20 -28.51 22.94 26.90
N LEU A 21 -29.76 22.89 27.39
CA LEU A 21 -30.08 22.50 28.77
C LEU A 21 -29.63 21.07 29.09
N SER A 22 -29.88 20.12 28.19
CA SER A 22 -29.47 18.72 28.34
C SER A 22 -27.94 18.59 28.31
N GLN A 23 -27.26 19.32 27.42
CA GLN A 23 -25.79 19.35 27.37
C GLN A 23 -25.20 19.90 28.68
N HIS A 24 -25.79 20.97 29.24
CA HIS A 24 -25.35 21.56 30.49
C HIS A 24 -25.56 20.62 31.70
N ARG A 25 -26.71 19.92 31.74
CA ARG A 25 -26.97 18.89 32.76
C ARG A 25 -25.98 17.73 32.67
N ILE A 26 -25.72 17.24 31.46
CA ILE A 26 -24.72 16.19 31.23
C ILE A 26 -23.35 16.62 31.70
N LYS A 27 -22.93 17.85 31.38
CA LYS A 27 -21.68 18.43 31.85
C LYS A 27 -21.59 18.42 33.39
N TYR A 28 -22.63 18.88 34.08
CA TYR A 28 -22.66 18.85 35.55
C TYR A 28 -22.58 17.45 36.12
N ILE A 29 -23.34 16.49 35.56
CA ILE A 29 -23.32 15.12 36.05
C ILE A 29 -21.92 14.52 35.84
N ILE A 30 -21.31 14.72 34.66
CA ILE A 30 -19.96 14.21 34.37
C ILE A 30 -18.91 14.76 35.34
N GLN A 31 -19.01 16.04 35.72
CA GLN A 31 -18.04 16.69 36.60
C GLN A 31 -18.28 16.39 38.09
N HIS A 32 -19.43 15.83 38.45
CA HIS A 32 -19.76 15.57 39.85
C HIS A 32 -18.95 14.39 40.41
N PRO A 33 -18.30 14.52 41.58
CA PRO A 33 -17.43 13.46 42.14
C PRO A 33 -18.19 12.19 42.54
N ALA A 34 -19.50 12.28 42.75
CA ALA A 34 -20.36 11.14 43.07
C ALA A 34 -20.84 10.33 41.84
N THR A 35 -20.36 10.66 40.63
CA THR A 35 -20.79 9.98 39.41
C THR A 35 -20.23 8.58 39.33
N THR A 36 -21.11 7.59 39.34
CA THR A 36 -20.73 6.19 39.26
C THR A 36 -20.39 5.77 37.82
N PRO A 37 -19.59 4.71 37.63
CA PRO A 37 -19.29 4.17 36.30
C PRO A 37 -20.54 3.81 35.48
N GLU A 38 -21.57 3.25 36.12
CA GLU A 38 -22.83 2.91 35.46
C GLU A 38 -23.59 4.14 34.95
N MET A 39 -23.61 5.22 35.74
CA MET A 39 -24.20 6.50 35.32
C MET A 39 -23.44 7.07 34.13
N ARG A 40 -22.09 6.96 34.16
CA ARG A 40 -21.23 7.40 33.07
C ARG A 40 -21.50 6.62 31.78
N GLU A 41 -21.68 5.30 31.87
CA GLU A 41 -21.98 4.46 30.70
C GLU A 41 -23.33 4.84 30.06
N LYS A 42 -24.37 5.07 30.86
CA LYS A 42 -25.68 5.53 30.36
C LYS A 42 -25.57 6.89 29.66
N ILE A 43 -24.80 7.81 30.22
CA ILE A 43 -24.54 9.12 29.60
C ILE A 43 -23.79 8.95 28.28
N ASN A 44 -22.77 8.10 28.26
CA ASN A 44 -22.00 7.82 27.05
C ASN A 44 -22.90 7.27 25.93
N TYR A 45 -23.81 6.34 26.28
CA TYR A 45 -24.79 5.80 25.33
C TYR A 45 -25.69 6.90 24.75
N VAL A 46 -26.26 7.76 25.61
CA VAL A 46 -27.12 8.88 25.16
C VAL A 46 -26.34 9.84 24.26
N LEU A 47 -25.10 10.17 24.62
CA LEU A 47 -24.23 11.02 23.81
C LEU A 47 -23.91 10.35 22.46
N PHE A 48 -23.62 9.06 22.44
CA PHE A 48 -23.31 8.37 21.19
C PHE A 48 -24.53 8.35 20.26
N ASP A 49 -25.70 7.96 20.78
CA ASP A 49 -26.93 7.86 20.00
C ASP A 49 -27.37 9.22 19.43
N SER A 50 -27.23 10.29 20.23
CA SER A 50 -27.61 11.65 19.83
C SER A 50 -26.69 12.25 18.76
N TYR A 51 -25.42 11.82 18.67
CA TYR A 51 -24.41 12.44 17.80
C TYR A 51 -23.89 11.51 16.70
N LYS A 52 -24.35 10.26 16.60
CA LYS A 52 -23.90 9.31 15.56
C LYS A 52 -24.18 9.82 14.14
N GLU A 53 -25.38 10.37 13.89
CA GLU A 53 -25.75 10.90 12.57
C GLU A 53 -24.92 12.13 12.19
N TRP A 54 -24.65 12.99 13.17
CA TRP A 54 -23.76 14.13 12.99
C TRP A 54 -22.33 13.70 12.63
N ALA A 55 -21.78 12.71 13.31
CA ALA A 55 -20.47 12.16 13.01
C ALA A 55 -20.41 11.53 11.61
N THR A 56 -21.45 10.79 11.22
CA THR A 56 -21.60 10.24 9.86
C THR A 56 -21.63 11.35 8.81
N SER A 57 -22.40 12.41 9.05
CA SER A 57 -22.44 13.57 8.16
C SER A 57 -21.07 14.26 8.03
N LYS A 58 -20.33 14.41 9.15
CA LYS A 58 -18.95 14.91 9.14
C LYS A 58 -18.01 14.04 8.29
N ALA A 59 -18.16 12.72 8.33
CA ALA A 59 -17.40 11.80 7.48
C ALA A 59 -17.66 12.03 5.99
N ILE A 60 -18.93 12.20 5.60
CA ILE A 60 -19.34 12.49 4.22
C ILE A 60 -18.77 13.83 3.76
N HIS A 61 -18.89 14.88 4.58
CA HIS A 61 -18.30 16.19 4.28
C HIS A 61 -16.78 16.13 4.12
N PHE A 62 -16.09 15.41 5.02
CA PHE A 62 -14.65 15.21 4.96
C PHE A 62 -14.23 14.51 3.67
N LYS A 63 -14.94 13.44 3.29
CA LYS A 63 -14.69 12.73 2.02
C LYS A 63 -14.90 13.62 0.81
N ARG A 64 -15.96 14.43 0.79
CA ARG A 64 -16.22 15.40 -0.30
C ARG A 64 -15.12 16.45 -0.39
N PHE A 65 -14.67 16.98 0.74
CA PHE A 65 -13.58 17.95 0.81
C PHE A 65 -12.25 17.35 0.33
N HIS A 66 -11.99 16.08 0.65
CA HIS A 66 -10.80 15.34 0.22
C HIS A 66 -11.08 14.38 -0.95
N LYS A 67 -11.97 14.76 -1.88
CA LYS A 67 -12.44 13.89 -2.97
C LYS A 67 -11.31 13.17 -3.70
N GLN A 68 -10.24 13.89 -4.03
CA GLN A 68 -9.08 13.32 -4.74
C GLN A 68 -8.39 12.18 -3.98
N LYS A 69 -8.37 12.23 -2.65
CA LYS A 69 -7.67 11.25 -1.79
C LYS A 69 -8.57 10.14 -1.27
N CYS A 70 -9.88 10.38 -1.23
CA CYS A 70 -10.84 9.47 -0.60
C CYS A 70 -11.83 8.86 -1.61
N ASN A 71 -11.65 9.05 -2.91
CA ASN A 71 -12.62 8.61 -3.93
C ASN A 71 -12.88 7.10 -3.89
N HIS A 72 -11.83 6.32 -3.63
CA HIS A 72 -11.89 4.85 -3.56
C HIS A 72 -12.43 4.31 -2.23
N ILE A 73 -12.56 5.15 -1.20
CA ILE A 73 -13.01 4.74 0.13
C ILE A 73 -14.54 4.77 0.17
N LYS A 74 -15.20 3.71 0.66
CA LYS A 74 -16.67 3.70 0.77
C LYS A 74 -17.15 4.70 1.83
N ASN A 75 -18.37 5.21 1.69
CA ASN A 75 -18.91 6.16 2.67
C ASN A 75 -19.01 5.52 4.06
N ASP A 76 -19.47 4.26 4.12
CA ASP A 76 -19.66 3.51 5.37
C ASP A 76 -18.34 3.25 6.11
N GLU A 77 -17.25 3.01 5.36
CA GLU A 77 -15.91 2.87 5.92
C GLU A 77 -15.46 4.18 6.57
N MET A 78 -15.62 5.30 5.88
CA MET A 78 -15.25 6.61 6.43
C MET A 78 -16.14 6.99 7.62
N ALA A 79 -17.43 6.66 7.57
CA ALA A 79 -18.36 6.84 8.67
C ALA A 79 -17.94 6.02 9.89
N SER A 80 -17.46 4.79 9.71
CA SER A 80 -16.95 3.94 10.79
C SER A 80 -15.79 4.60 11.55
N TYR A 81 -14.86 5.26 10.84
CA TYR A 81 -13.78 6.03 11.47
C TYR A 81 -14.32 7.25 12.25
N ALA A 82 -15.32 7.95 11.73
CA ALA A 82 -15.93 9.06 12.46
C ALA A 82 -16.66 8.60 13.72
N LEU A 83 -17.42 7.52 13.65
CA LEU A 83 -18.10 6.91 14.80
C LEU A 83 -17.11 6.42 15.85
N PHE A 84 -15.99 5.84 15.42
CA PHE A 84 -14.92 5.44 16.34
C PHE A 84 -14.27 6.65 17.03
N GLY A 85 -14.05 7.75 16.30
CA GLY A 85 -13.58 9.02 16.88
C GLY A 85 -14.58 9.62 17.88
N LEU A 86 -15.88 9.57 17.57
CA LEU A 86 -16.96 9.97 18.46
C LEU A 86 -16.93 9.15 19.76
N TYR A 87 -16.84 7.83 19.66
CA TYR A 87 -16.75 6.93 20.81
C TYR A 87 -15.55 7.26 21.71
N GLN A 88 -14.34 7.38 21.13
CA GLN A 88 -13.15 7.75 21.91
C GLN A 88 -13.27 9.12 22.58
N GLY A 89 -13.87 10.09 21.88
CA GLY A 89 -14.11 11.42 22.41
C GLY A 89 -15.07 11.38 23.60
N ILE A 90 -16.16 10.62 23.51
CA ILE A 90 -17.14 10.44 24.59
C ILE A 90 -16.49 9.79 25.81
N GLU A 91 -15.72 8.71 25.61
CA GLU A 91 -15.07 7.98 26.70
C GLU A 91 -14.20 8.92 27.55
N ARG A 92 -13.43 9.81 26.90
CA ARG A 92 -12.47 10.72 27.53
C ARG A 92 -13.03 12.09 27.93
N TYR A 93 -14.29 12.39 27.62
CA TYR A 93 -14.86 13.71 27.85
C TYR A 93 -15.09 14.02 29.33
N ASN A 94 -14.40 15.03 29.87
CA ASN A 94 -14.47 15.39 31.29
C ASN A 94 -15.43 16.56 31.61
N GLY A 95 -16.17 17.07 30.62
CA GLY A 95 -17.12 18.17 30.82
C GLY A 95 -16.51 19.58 30.79
N ASN A 96 -15.19 19.75 30.72
CA ASN A 96 -14.59 21.09 30.82
C ASN A 96 -14.96 22.00 29.64
N ASP A 97 -14.88 21.47 28.43
CA ASP A 97 -15.23 22.18 27.19
C ASP A 97 -16.63 21.84 26.68
N THR A 98 -17.09 22.54 25.65
CA THR A 98 -18.29 22.16 24.90
C THR A 98 -18.08 20.77 24.27
N PHE A 99 -19.03 19.86 24.49
CA PHE A 99 -18.93 18.48 23.99
C PHE A 99 -18.60 18.40 22.49
N ILE A 100 -19.29 19.20 21.67
CA ILE A 100 -19.09 19.22 20.21
C ILE A 100 -17.66 19.59 19.85
N THR A 101 -17.12 20.68 20.40
CA THR A 101 -15.76 21.14 20.09
C THR A 101 -14.71 20.16 20.57
N TYR A 102 -14.93 19.55 21.73
CA TYR A 102 -14.03 18.54 22.28
C TYR A 102 -13.95 17.31 21.36
N VAL A 103 -15.10 16.72 21.03
CA VAL A 103 -15.19 15.48 20.25
C VAL A 103 -14.83 15.69 18.78
N GLU A 104 -15.05 16.88 18.22
CA GLU A 104 -14.70 17.19 16.83
C GLU A 104 -13.20 16.96 16.56
N SER A 105 -12.33 17.24 17.54
CA SER A 105 -10.89 16.97 17.43
C SER A 105 -10.58 15.48 17.26
N TYR A 106 -11.28 14.61 18.00
CA TYR A 106 -11.13 13.16 17.93
C TYR A 106 -11.67 12.60 16.62
N ILE A 107 -12.85 13.05 16.19
CA ILE A 107 -13.44 12.67 14.90
C ILE A 107 -12.49 13.05 13.76
N LYS A 108 -11.95 14.28 13.77
CA LYS A 108 -11.01 14.75 12.75
C LYS A 108 -9.73 13.92 12.72
N ASN A 109 -9.17 13.58 13.89
CA ASN A 109 -7.97 12.75 13.99
C ASN A 109 -8.20 11.33 13.43
N GLU A 110 -9.31 10.68 13.80
CA GLU A 110 -9.64 9.35 13.28
C GLU A 110 -9.97 9.36 11.79
N LEU A 111 -10.65 10.39 11.28
CA LEU A 111 -10.87 10.55 9.83
C LEU A 111 -9.56 10.71 9.06
N GLN A 112 -8.60 11.48 9.59
CA GLN A 112 -7.27 11.60 9.00
C GLN A 112 -6.53 10.25 9.02
N LYS A 113 -6.60 9.50 10.13
CA LYS A 113 -6.03 8.15 10.23
C LYS A 113 -6.68 7.20 9.23
N GLY A 114 -8.01 7.24 9.08
CA GLY A 114 -8.77 6.43 8.13
C GLY A 114 -8.37 6.72 6.70
N MET A 115 -8.31 7.99 6.30
CA MET A 115 -7.79 8.41 5.01
C MET A 115 -6.37 7.86 4.79
N SER A 116 -5.44 8.05 5.74
CA SER A 116 -4.08 7.56 5.59
C SER A 116 -3.96 6.04 5.52
N LYS A 117 -4.77 5.29 6.28
CA LYS A 117 -4.74 3.82 6.31
C LYS A 117 -5.47 3.18 5.14
N LEU A 118 -6.44 3.84 4.54
CA LEU A 118 -7.23 3.27 3.45
C LEU A 118 -6.73 3.71 2.09
N ILE A 119 -5.71 4.56 1.99
CA ILE A 119 -5.05 4.84 0.73
C ILE A 119 -4.48 3.51 0.18
N PRO A 120 -4.75 3.13 -1.08
CA PRO A 120 -4.35 1.84 -1.64
C PRO A 120 -2.82 1.69 -1.71
N ILE A 121 -2.13 2.80 -1.54
CA ILE A 121 -0.69 3.02 -1.66
C ILE A 121 -0.02 2.93 -0.28
N ASN A 122 -0.46 1.98 0.56
CA ASN A 122 0.10 1.75 1.89
C ASN A 122 1.46 1.03 1.88
N ALA A 123 2.10 0.86 0.72
CA ALA A 123 3.48 0.38 0.65
C ALA A 123 4.49 1.37 1.27
N LEU A 124 4.08 2.63 1.49
CA LEU A 124 4.94 3.69 2.02
C LEU A 124 4.74 3.88 3.54
N PRO A 125 5.82 3.86 4.35
CA PRO A 125 5.76 4.18 5.77
C PRO A 125 5.09 5.53 6.08
N LYS A 126 4.30 5.59 7.15
CA LYS A 126 3.59 6.81 7.62
C LYS A 126 4.50 8.03 7.84
N THR A 127 5.79 7.80 8.11
CA THR A 127 6.81 8.84 8.27
C THR A 127 7.06 9.63 6.98
N ILE A 128 6.85 9.01 5.82
CA ILE A 128 7.09 9.61 4.50
C ILE A 128 6.06 10.70 4.19
N PHE A 129 4.81 10.53 4.66
CA PHE A 129 3.70 11.46 4.43
C PHE A 129 3.71 12.70 5.34
N LYS A 130 4.58 12.76 6.36
CA LYS A 130 4.66 13.89 7.31
C LYS A 130 5.48 15.08 6.79
N LYS A 131 6.28 14.91 5.73
CA LYS A 131 7.08 15.99 5.14
C LYS A 131 6.42 16.49 3.86
N LYS A 132 6.31 17.82 3.71
CA LYS A 132 6.06 18.43 2.38
C LYS A 132 7.26 18.09 1.50
N LYS A 133 7.01 17.38 0.40
CA LYS A 133 8.02 16.99 -0.59
C LYS A 133 7.65 17.56 -1.94
N THR A 134 8.64 17.77 -2.77
CA THR A 134 8.44 18.12 -4.18
C THR A 134 7.87 16.92 -4.93
N THR A 135 7.21 17.18 -6.06
CA THR A 135 6.60 16.15 -6.92
C THR A 135 7.62 15.10 -7.35
N GLU A 136 8.87 15.52 -7.58
CA GLU A 136 9.96 14.68 -8.05
C GLU A 136 10.48 13.70 -6.98
N GLU A 137 10.60 14.17 -5.73
CA GLU A 137 10.95 13.33 -4.58
C GLU A 137 9.88 12.28 -4.30
N ASN A 138 8.61 12.65 -4.43
CA ASN A 138 7.51 11.71 -4.33
C ASN A 138 7.62 10.66 -5.44
N ASN A 139 7.82 11.05 -6.69
CA ASN A 139 7.93 10.09 -7.81
C ASN A 139 9.06 9.07 -7.61
N LYS A 140 10.22 9.49 -7.11
CA LYS A 140 11.33 8.57 -6.78
C LYS A 140 10.96 7.57 -5.68
N LEU A 141 10.30 8.04 -4.61
CA LEU A 141 9.83 7.18 -3.53
C LEU A 141 8.74 6.22 -3.99
N TYR A 142 7.82 6.68 -4.82
CA TYR A 142 6.76 5.85 -5.39
C TYR A 142 7.35 4.68 -6.19
N ASN A 143 8.34 4.92 -7.04
CA ASN A 143 9.00 3.87 -7.84
C ASN A 143 9.80 2.85 -6.99
N ILE A 144 10.35 3.27 -5.86
CA ILE A 144 11.13 2.38 -4.98
C ILE A 144 10.21 1.44 -4.17
N TYR A 145 9.07 1.95 -3.69
CA TYR A 145 8.24 1.24 -2.72
C TYR A 145 6.97 0.61 -3.31
N LEU A 146 6.42 1.13 -4.41
CA LEU A 146 5.31 0.47 -5.11
C LEU A 146 5.86 -0.43 -6.21
N LYS A 147 5.98 -1.72 -5.87
CA LYS A 147 5.97 -2.80 -6.86
C LYS A 147 4.56 -3.39 -6.87
N PRO A 148 3.59 -2.79 -7.57
CA PRO A 148 2.24 -3.36 -7.63
C PRO A 148 2.35 -4.75 -8.25
N THR A 149 1.92 -5.76 -7.50
CA THR A 149 1.79 -7.13 -7.99
C THR A 149 0.29 -7.37 -8.17
N TYR A 150 -0.12 -7.69 -9.40
CA TYR A 150 -1.52 -7.97 -9.70
C TYR A 150 -1.93 -9.30 -9.06
N ILE A 151 -2.98 -9.29 -8.24
CA ILE A 151 -3.57 -10.48 -7.62
C ILE A 151 -5.05 -10.49 -8.00
N GLY A 152 -5.35 -10.92 -9.22
CA GLY A 152 -6.70 -11.15 -9.71
C GLY A 152 -6.80 -12.54 -10.30
N PHE A 153 -7.92 -13.24 -10.09
CA PHE A 153 -8.21 -14.56 -10.65
C PHE A 153 -8.67 -14.50 -12.12
N ASP A 154 -8.94 -13.30 -12.64
CA ASP A 154 -9.42 -13.10 -14.00
C ASP A 154 -8.24 -12.85 -14.96
N ASN A 155 -7.68 -13.94 -15.48
CA ASN A 155 -6.60 -13.95 -16.47
C ASN A 155 -6.88 -13.05 -17.69
N TYR A 156 -8.16 -12.79 -18.01
CA TYR A 156 -8.58 -12.02 -19.18
C TYR A 156 -8.15 -10.54 -19.16
N LEU A 157 -8.10 -9.90 -17.98
CA LEU A 157 -7.62 -8.51 -17.87
C LEU A 157 -6.09 -8.46 -17.83
N MET A 158 -5.44 -9.50 -17.32
CA MET A 158 -3.99 -9.65 -17.37
C MET A 158 -3.53 -9.79 -18.84
N GLU A 159 -4.19 -10.65 -19.62
CA GLU A 159 -3.92 -10.82 -21.06
C GLU A 159 -4.25 -9.61 -21.93
N ASN A 160 -5.09 -8.66 -21.51
CA ASN A 160 -5.40 -7.49 -22.35
C ASN A 160 -4.69 -6.21 -21.92
N THR A 161 -4.30 -6.08 -20.64
CA THR A 161 -3.61 -4.87 -20.14
C THR A 161 -2.10 -5.06 -19.99
N ILE A 162 -1.64 -6.24 -19.55
CA ILE A 162 -0.21 -6.58 -19.54
C ILE A 162 0.27 -6.87 -20.97
N TYR A 163 -0.52 -7.58 -21.78
CA TYR A 163 -0.13 -7.84 -23.16
C TYR A 163 -0.01 -6.54 -23.97
N ASN A 164 -0.95 -5.60 -23.88
CA ASN A 164 -0.87 -4.37 -24.68
C ASN A 164 0.16 -3.33 -24.17
N SER A 165 0.45 -3.25 -22.86
CA SER A 165 1.40 -2.25 -22.33
C SER A 165 2.83 -2.76 -22.16
N ILE A 166 3.02 -4.07 -21.88
CA ILE A 166 4.35 -4.70 -21.83
C ILE A 166 4.78 -5.15 -23.24
N TYR A 167 3.85 -5.43 -24.17
CA TYR A 167 4.18 -5.80 -25.56
C TYR A 167 4.04 -4.68 -26.60
N SER A 168 3.62 -3.46 -26.24
CA SER A 168 3.77 -2.31 -27.16
C SER A 168 5.24 -2.04 -27.54
N HIS A 169 6.19 -2.39 -26.66
CA HIS A 169 7.64 -2.41 -26.99
C HIS A 169 8.18 -3.80 -27.33
N LYS A 170 7.32 -4.82 -27.35
CA LYS A 170 7.65 -6.22 -27.61
C LYS A 170 6.85 -6.80 -28.79
N ASN A 171 6.46 -5.96 -29.75
CA ASN A 171 6.31 -6.35 -31.16
C ASN A 171 7.70 -6.65 -31.76
N LYS A 172 8.44 -7.52 -31.08
CA LYS A 172 9.76 -8.05 -31.41
C LYS A 172 9.64 -9.48 -31.95
N TRP A 173 8.43 -9.96 -32.22
CA TRP A 173 8.18 -11.25 -32.86
C TRP A 173 8.67 -11.30 -34.31
N LEU A 174 9.05 -10.15 -34.89
CA LEU A 174 9.77 -10.07 -36.17
C LEU A 174 11.31 -10.00 -36.04
N ASN A 175 11.87 -9.95 -34.82
CA ASN A 175 13.34 -9.99 -34.59
C ASN A 175 13.85 -11.34 -34.02
N ASP A 176 12.97 -12.33 -33.86
CA ASP A 176 13.25 -13.51 -33.03
C ASP A 176 14.20 -14.53 -33.70
N GLU A 177 14.19 -14.63 -35.03
CA GLU A 177 15.06 -15.58 -35.74
C GLU A 177 16.55 -15.19 -35.62
N HIS A 178 16.87 -13.90 -35.77
CA HIS A 178 18.24 -13.41 -35.63
C HIS A 178 18.76 -13.50 -34.19
N GLU A 179 17.89 -13.29 -33.20
CA GLU A 179 18.26 -13.43 -31.79
C GLU A 179 18.50 -14.90 -31.42
N LEU A 180 17.66 -15.80 -31.90
CA LEU A 180 17.82 -17.25 -31.75
C LEU A 180 19.11 -17.73 -32.41
N LEU A 181 19.36 -17.35 -33.68
CA LEU A 181 20.60 -17.68 -34.39
C LEU A 181 21.83 -17.14 -33.68
N PHE A 182 21.77 -15.93 -33.13
CA PHE A 182 22.85 -15.36 -32.34
C PHE A 182 23.12 -16.17 -31.06
N LYS A 183 22.08 -16.52 -30.30
CA LYS A 183 22.22 -17.38 -29.12
C LYS A 183 22.83 -18.74 -29.48
N ILE A 184 22.39 -19.35 -30.59
CA ILE A 184 22.94 -20.61 -31.12
C ILE A 184 24.43 -20.46 -31.44
N ARG A 185 24.85 -19.36 -32.08
CA ARG A 185 26.28 -19.07 -32.39
C ARG A 185 27.12 -18.96 -31.12
N ILE A 186 26.63 -18.26 -30.09
CA ILE A 186 27.35 -18.13 -28.81
C ILE A 186 27.45 -19.49 -28.12
N TRP A 187 26.37 -20.27 -28.03
CA TRP A 187 26.43 -21.60 -27.44
C TRP A 187 27.31 -22.58 -28.22
N LYS A 188 27.38 -22.44 -29.55
CA LYS A 188 28.36 -23.19 -30.35
C LYS A 188 29.78 -22.86 -29.94
N LYS A 189 30.09 -21.58 -29.74
CA LYS A 189 31.41 -21.13 -29.27
C LYS A 189 31.71 -21.55 -27.84
N ILE A 190 30.71 -21.58 -26.96
CA ILE A 190 30.87 -22.11 -25.60
C ILE A 190 31.22 -23.61 -25.62
N ARG A 191 30.65 -24.38 -26.55
CA ARG A 191 30.99 -25.81 -26.72
C ARG A 191 32.41 -26.05 -27.25
N GLU A 192 33.03 -25.05 -27.88
CA GLU A 192 34.42 -25.11 -28.34
C GLU A 192 35.43 -24.77 -27.21
N LEU A 193 34.95 -24.31 -26.05
CA LEU A 193 35.81 -23.98 -24.91
C LEU A 193 36.35 -25.23 -24.21
N PRO A 194 37.46 -25.11 -23.47
CA PRO A 194 37.95 -26.16 -22.58
C PRO A 194 36.83 -26.72 -21.68
N PRO A 195 36.82 -28.04 -21.38
CA PRO A 195 35.73 -28.68 -20.65
C PRO A 195 35.36 -28.00 -19.33
N PHE A 196 36.37 -27.47 -18.62
CA PHE A 196 36.17 -26.74 -17.36
C PHE A 196 35.39 -25.43 -17.57
N GLN A 197 35.77 -24.64 -18.58
CA GLN A 197 35.11 -23.36 -18.93
C GLN A 197 33.70 -23.57 -19.46
N MET A 198 33.51 -24.61 -20.28
CA MET A 198 32.20 -25.00 -20.78
C MET A 198 31.25 -25.32 -19.61
N ARG A 199 31.68 -26.17 -18.66
CA ARG A 199 30.86 -26.52 -17.47
C ARG A 199 30.49 -25.29 -16.64
N ILE A 200 31.42 -24.35 -16.43
CA ILE A 200 31.12 -23.09 -15.74
C ILE A 200 29.96 -22.36 -16.43
N MET A 201 29.97 -22.24 -17.76
CA MET A 201 28.89 -21.55 -18.49
C MET A 201 27.54 -22.26 -18.36
N TYR A 202 27.51 -23.59 -18.46
CA TYR A 202 26.28 -24.37 -18.29
C TYR A 202 25.71 -24.31 -16.87
N TYR A 203 26.56 -24.26 -15.83
CA TYR A 203 26.08 -24.11 -14.46
C TYR A 203 25.64 -22.69 -14.13
N LYS A 204 26.28 -21.69 -14.75
CA LYS A 204 26.04 -20.28 -14.47
C LYS A 204 24.84 -19.71 -15.20
N TYR A 205 24.56 -20.14 -16.43
CA TYR A 205 23.58 -19.51 -17.30
C TYR A 205 22.57 -20.50 -17.88
N SER A 206 21.33 -20.04 -18.08
CA SER A 206 20.32 -20.74 -18.87
C SER A 206 20.61 -20.63 -20.36
N ASN A 207 19.92 -21.39 -21.21
CA ASN A 207 20.05 -21.29 -22.67
C ASN A 207 19.80 -19.86 -23.19
N ASP A 208 19.01 -19.07 -22.47
CA ASP A 208 18.71 -17.65 -22.75
C ASP A 208 19.69 -16.66 -22.08
N PHE A 209 20.78 -17.16 -21.51
CA PHE A 209 21.80 -16.39 -20.79
C PHE A 209 21.29 -15.73 -19.49
N GLU A 210 20.19 -16.21 -18.91
CA GLU A 210 19.76 -15.81 -17.57
C GLU A 210 20.65 -16.45 -16.51
N MET A 211 21.02 -15.71 -15.46
CA MET A 211 21.94 -16.22 -14.44
C MET A 211 21.23 -17.21 -13.50
N LEU A 212 21.64 -18.47 -13.53
CA LEU A 212 21.10 -19.54 -12.69
C LEU A 212 21.80 -19.64 -11.33
N ARG A 213 23.12 -19.46 -11.29
CA ARG A 213 23.94 -19.70 -10.09
C ARG A 213 24.99 -18.62 -9.86
N SER A 214 25.27 -18.34 -8.60
CA SER A 214 26.36 -17.46 -8.17
C SER A 214 27.72 -18.16 -8.35
N ASN A 215 28.81 -17.38 -8.38
CA ASN A 215 30.16 -17.95 -8.50
C ASN A 215 30.53 -18.84 -7.31
N ILE A 216 29.96 -18.57 -6.13
CA ILE A 216 30.16 -19.35 -4.90
C ILE A 216 29.64 -20.78 -5.12
N VAL A 217 28.37 -20.89 -5.54
CA VAL A 217 27.73 -22.19 -5.78
C VAL A 217 28.44 -22.98 -6.88
N ILE A 218 28.92 -22.30 -7.93
CA ILE A 218 29.69 -22.95 -9.00
C ILE A 218 31.04 -23.46 -8.48
N ALA A 219 31.73 -22.66 -7.66
CA ALA A 219 33.00 -23.03 -7.07
C ALA A 219 32.85 -24.27 -6.17
N GLU A 220 31.78 -24.32 -5.38
CA GLU A 220 31.40 -25.49 -4.58
C GLU A 220 31.12 -26.73 -5.44
N ILE A 221 30.33 -26.61 -6.51
CA ILE A 221 30.02 -27.74 -7.42
C ILE A 221 31.26 -28.26 -8.14
N MET A 222 32.19 -27.36 -8.50
CA MET A 222 33.38 -27.67 -9.28
C MET A 222 34.60 -27.99 -8.39
N ASP A 223 34.43 -28.01 -7.07
CA ASP A 223 35.48 -28.23 -6.06
C ASP A 223 36.73 -27.37 -6.29
N CYS A 224 36.51 -26.06 -6.46
CA CYS A 224 37.58 -25.10 -6.71
C CYS A 224 37.34 -23.78 -5.98
N SER A 225 38.31 -22.85 -6.04
CA SER A 225 38.12 -21.53 -5.43
C SER A 225 37.22 -20.63 -6.27
N ILE A 226 36.52 -19.70 -5.61
CA ILE A 226 35.71 -18.66 -6.28
C ILE A 226 36.56 -17.84 -7.26
N GLU A 227 37.82 -17.60 -6.89
CA GLU A 227 38.76 -16.83 -7.71
C GLU A 227 39.13 -17.59 -9.00
N THR A 228 39.29 -18.91 -8.92
CA THR A 228 39.47 -19.78 -10.09
C THR A 228 38.30 -19.64 -11.07
N VAL A 229 37.07 -19.67 -10.58
CA VAL A 229 35.86 -19.45 -11.40
C VAL A 229 35.86 -18.05 -12.02
N ARG A 230 36.24 -17.01 -11.25
CA ARG A 230 36.30 -15.62 -11.71
C ARG A 230 37.32 -15.43 -12.84
N ILE A 231 38.52 -15.98 -12.70
CA ILE A 231 39.58 -15.93 -13.72
C ILE A 231 39.10 -16.61 -15.00
N HIS A 232 38.50 -17.80 -14.91
CA HIS A 232 37.99 -18.48 -16.08
C HIS A 232 36.84 -17.73 -16.75
N LEU A 233 35.94 -17.07 -16.00
CA LEU A 233 34.89 -16.23 -16.58
C LEU A 233 35.44 -15.01 -17.33
N LEU A 234 36.53 -14.40 -16.85
CA LEU A 234 37.20 -13.31 -17.55
C LEU A 234 37.80 -13.79 -18.87
N ASP A 235 38.47 -14.95 -18.86
CA ASP A 235 39.03 -15.56 -20.07
C ASP A 235 37.94 -16.03 -21.06
N ILE A 236 36.79 -16.51 -20.57
CA ILE A 236 35.64 -16.80 -21.43
C ILE A 236 35.12 -15.52 -22.09
N LYS A 237 35.01 -14.43 -21.32
CA LYS A 237 34.55 -13.14 -21.83
C LYS A 237 35.45 -12.62 -22.95
N THR A 238 36.77 -12.68 -22.80
CA THR A 238 37.70 -12.24 -23.85
C THR A 238 37.58 -13.09 -25.12
N LYS A 239 37.38 -14.41 -24.99
CA LYS A 239 37.18 -15.32 -26.14
C LYS A 239 35.85 -15.13 -26.85
N LEU A 240 34.78 -14.76 -26.14
CA LEU A 240 33.46 -14.53 -26.71
C LEU A 240 33.26 -13.10 -27.24
N LEU A 241 34.07 -12.13 -26.80
CA LEU A 241 33.99 -10.72 -27.20
C LEU A 241 33.94 -10.53 -28.74
N PRO A 242 34.79 -11.18 -29.56
CA PRO A 242 34.78 -10.99 -31.01
C PRO A 242 33.46 -11.41 -31.67
N VAL A 243 32.82 -12.46 -31.14
CA VAL A 243 31.54 -13.02 -31.65
C VAL A 243 30.37 -12.09 -31.29
N VAL A 244 30.48 -11.39 -30.16
CA VAL A 244 29.51 -10.37 -29.77
C VAL A 244 29.70 -9.09 -30.60
N HIS A 245 30.94 -8.71 -30.90
CA HIS A 245 31.23 -7.52 -31.72
C HIS A 245 30.83 -7.68 -33.19
N THR A 246 30.85 -8.89 -33.77
CA THR A 246 30.31 -9.13 -35.13
C THR A 246 28.82 -8.75 -35.26
N LYS A 247 28.05 -8.82 -34.16
CA LYS A 247 26.65 -8.34 -34.14
C LYS A 247 26.53 -6.82 -34.16
N ILE A 248 27.57 -6.07 -33.76
CA ILE A 248 27.50 -4.60 -33.74
C ILE A 248 27.76 -4.05 -35.15
N VAL A 249 28.63 -4.70 -35.93
CA VAL A 249 29.01 -4.28 -37.28
C VAL A 249 27.98 -4.70 -38.35
N GLU A 250 27.31 -5.84 -38.20
CA GLU A 250 26.23 -6.27 -39.13
C GLU A 250 24.97 -5.38 -39.07
N TYR A 251 24.87 -4.47 -38.08
CA TYR A 251 23.68 -3.65 -37.82
C TYR A 251 24.00 -2.14 -37.66
N SER A 252 25.18 -1.71 -38.11
CA SER A 252 25.60 -0.30 -38.24
C SER A 252 25.88 0.01 -39.71
#